data_AF-A0A3A0G7F7-F1
#
_entry.id   AF-A0A3A0G7F7-F1
#
_cell.length_a   1.000
_cell.length_b   1.000
_cell.length_c   1.000
_cell.angle_alpha   90.00
_cell.angle_beta   90.00
_cell.angle_gamma   90.00
#
_symmetry.space_group_name_H-M   'P 1'
#
loop_
_entity.id
_entity.type
_entity.pdbx_description
1 polymer ?
#
loop_
_entity_poly.entity_id
_entity_poly.type
_entity_poly.pdbx_seq_one_letter_code
_entity_poly.pdbx_strand_id
1 'polypeptide(L)'
;MRLNPVRMACLPVRFVAIVVVCGVTGLWPANASGMAFWSAVSPGGYTDLVGSPTDRGCWGKTTIAYRFAPSFLAAFPNPGLRDQIRLAFEEWDTASATPPGSQYAYKHAGYKKYVDLRTVAVHEIGHILGLAHPEEAHGSGRNFAPTVAGSCSPVAAAAPPGDEVMQHTISAGNTNHVLSHDELNAYCSSYGTVDLDFVETGSILSTDILIRAADLFAPNTWAVAHPFTTLPGTAACDKTIFFGLITFNTNTAPDRKIGRMSKGINWDYHNLSGQPIRSMTVKTNTTNNPVPLAHYDNPGSHPFTLFTTSPSADPDHKEDLLHAWQTPPRGEVPVNAVAHIGLELDVWHWAALEPKAIAPGGTATAIALVTASSWYHTVVTGSPFASAPTRDGAWADRLPLGLTSGPPETVLASGFVLSVPESLPGDARLSDLAVAAVPDDDLTLADLNRATLQALAAEQRVRSVAGFGTRTLAPGRDFYVVMRGTAGDVPPDARAEDRFVLAPELADIADAPLFVYVASDTAVPVGQVGTFALINTAPLAGRAVREIALPYVEKPAP
;
A
#
# COMPACT_ATOMS: atom_id res chain seq x y z
N MET A 1 60.38 44.53 -34.29
CA MET A 1 61.59 44.45 -33.44
C MET A 1 61.21 43.67 -32.19
N ARG A 2 61.59 42.38 -32.07
CA ARG A 2 62.81 41.91 -31.35
C ARG A 2 62.82 42.47 -29.91
N LEU A 3 62.67 41.71 -28.82
CA LEU A 3 63.33 40.44 -28.44
C LEU A 3 62.49 39.64 -27.40
N ASN A 4 62.56 38.32 -27.51
CA ASN A 4 62.61 37.33 -26.42
C ASN A 4 64.06 36.75 -26.43
N PRO A 5 64.57 35.91 -25.50
CA PRO A 5 64.03 35.35 -24.23
C PRO A 5 65.08 35.34 -23.06
N VAL A 6 64.74 34.85 -21.85
CA VAL A 6 65.52 33.87 -21.05
C VAL A 6 64.60 33.21 -20.01
N ARG A 7 64.77 31.88 -19.87
CA ARG A 7 64.03 30.91 -19.05
C ARG A 7 64.46 30.90 -17.57
N MET A 8 63.54 30.55 -16.67
CA MET A 8 63.86 29.76 -15.48
C MET A 8 62.79 28.68 -15.29
N ALA A 9 63.25 27.45 -15.09
CA ALA A 9 62.46 26.23 -15.00
C ALA A 9 62.19 25.87 -13.54
N CYS A 10 61.02 25.33 -13.23
CA CYS A 10 60.78 24.41 -12.12
C CYS A 10 59.74 23.35 -12.53
N LEU A 11 60.07 22.10 -12.22
CA LEU A 11 59.40 20.85 -12.60
C LEU A 11 58.03 20.64 -11.92
N PRO A 12 57.11 19.85 -12.52
CA PRO A 12 55.97 19.29 -11.81
C PRO A 12 56.37 18.03 -11.03
N VAL A 13 56.16 18.05 -9.71
CA VAL A 13 56.30 16.89 -8.83
C VAL A 13 55.10 15.95 -9.04
N ARG A 14 55.41 14.72 -9.45
CA ARG A 14 54.48 13.58 -9.41
C ARG A 14 54.40 13.07 -7.98
N PHE A 15 53.19 13.00 -7.40
CA PHE A 15 52.94 12.20 -6.21
C PHE A 15 52.27 10.88 -6.62
N VAL A 16 52.98 9.79 -6.36
CA VAL A 16 52.46 8.43 -6.21
C VAL A 16 52.30 8.21 -4.70
N ALA A 17 51.12 7.80 -4.25
CA ALA A 17 50.89 7.15 -2.96
C ALA A 17 49.72 6.18 -3.17
N ILE A 18 49.98 4.90 -3.37
CA ILE A 18 50.02 3.84 -2.34
C ILE A 18 48.69 3.73 -1.59
N VAL A 19 48.01 2.64 -1.93
CA VAL A 19 46.82 2.06 -1.31
C VAL A 19 47.05 1.81 0.17
N VAL A 20 46.15 2.32 1.01
CA VAL A 20 45.82 1.72 2.31
C VAL A 20 44.38 1.24 2.25
N VAL A 21 44.24 -0.06 2.01
CA VAL A 21 43.05 -0.84 2.34
C VAL A 21 43.08 -1.06 3.85
N CYS A 22 42.23 -0.37 4.59
CA CYS A 22 41.78 -0.74 5.94
C CYS A 22 40.47 -0.01 6.21
N GLY A 23 39.40 -0.77 6.48
CA GLY A 23 38.16 -0.23 7.03
C GLY A 23 36.93 -0.47 6.17
N VAL A 24 36.64 -1.75 5.87
CA VAL A 24 35.26 -2.19 5.65
C VAL A 24 34.51 -2.01 6.98
N THR A 25 34.04 -0.80 7.25
CA THR A 25 32.86 -0.60 8.08
C THR A 25 31.74 -0.37 7.09
N GLY A 26 30.78 -1.29 7.06
CA GLY A 26 29.53 -1.10 6.34
C GLY A 26 28.86 0.18 6.83
N LEU A 27 29.09 1.27 6.12
CA LEU A 27 28.25 2.46 6.18
C LEU A 27 27.01 2.10 5.39
N TRP A 28 26.08 1.43 6.08
CA TRP A 28 24.68 1.60 5.76
C TRP A 28 24.45 3.11 5.67
N PRO A 29 23.77 3.64 4.64
CA PRO A 29 23.29 5.01 4.76
C PRO A 29 22.54 5.08 6.09
N ALA A 30 22.91 6.05 6.93
CA ALA A 30 22.09 6.44 8.06
C ALA A 30 20.76 6.89 7.45
N ASN A 31 19.84 5.94 7.27
CA ASN A 31 18.53 6.21 6.72
C ASN A 31 17.90 7.24 7.64
N ALA A 32 17.66 8.43 7.08
CA ALA A 32 16.85 9.45 7.70
C ALA A 32 15.58 8.75 8.20
N SER A 33 15.36 8.78 9.50
CA SER A 33 14.22 8.20 10.20
C SER A 33 13.83 9.23 11.25
N GLY A 34 12.54 9.39 11.56
CA GLY A 34 12.16 10.30 12.62
C GLY A 34 10.72 10.17 13.08
N MET A 35 10.52 10.40 14.37
CA MET A 35 9.23 10.48 15.04
C MET A 35 9.01 11.87 15.61
N ALA A 36 7.77 12.31 15.57
CA ALA A 36 7.32 13.56 16.15
C ALA A 36 6.08 13.35 17.03
N PHE A 37 5.96 14.18 18.05
CA PHE A 37 4.82 14.21 18.97
C PHE A 37 4.31 15.65 19.10
N TRP A 38 3.01 15.80 19.36
CA TRP A 38 2.45 17.10 19.63
C TRP A 38 2.74 17.54 21.08
N SER A 39 2.95 18.83 21.26
CA SER A 39 3.09 19.49 22.56
C SER A 39 1.99 20.52 22.76
N ALA A 40 1.60 20.72 24.03
CA ALA A 40 0.66 21.79 24.41
C ALA A 40 1.35 22.98 25.09
N VAL A 41 2.66 22.90 25.30
CA VAL A 41 3.44 23.93 26.01
C VAL A 41 4.57 24.49 25.14
N SER A 42 4.97 23.76 24.10
CA SER A 42 5.96 24.22 23.12
C SER A 42 5.36 25.27 22.20
N PRO A 43 6.03 26.43 22.00
CA PRO A 43 5.59 27.47 21.06
C PRO A 43 5.44 26.99 19.61
N GLY A 44 6.08 25.88 19.24
CA GLY A 44 5.98 25.26 17.93
C GLY A 44 4.91 24.17 17.82
N GLY A 45 4.22 23.81 18.92
CA GLY A 45 3.21 22.75 18.94
C GLY A 45 3.77 21.32 18.87
N TYR A 46 5.10 21.14 18.84
CA TYR A 46 5.77 19.83 18.85
C TYR A 46 6.65 19.65 20.10
N THR A 47 6.70 18.41 20.60
CA THR A 47 7.46 18.00 21.79
C THR A 47 8.97 18.16 21.61
N ASP A 48 9.65 18.61 22.66
CA ASP A 48 11.11 18.50 22.77
C ASP A 48 11.48 17.19 23.47
N LEU A 49 11.66 16.09 22.73
CA LEU A 49 11.94 14.80 23.35
C LEU A 49 13.30 14.73 24.08
N VAL A 50 14.21 15.69 23.82
CA VAL A 50 15.51 15.76 24.48
C VAL A 50 15.42 16.56 25.78
N GLY A 51 14.82 17.75 25.72
CA GLY A 51 14.69 18.65 26.87
C GLY A 51 13.49 18.36 27.78
N SER A 52 12.47 17.68 27.27
CA SER A 52 11.21 17.39 27.95
C SER A 52 10.60 16.07 27.43
N PRO A 53 11.24 14.91 27.73
CA PRO A 53 10.87 13.61 27.17
C PRO A 53 9.44 13.17 27.52
N THR A 54 8.85 13.74 28.58
CA THR A 54 7.48 13.46 29.03
C THR A 54 6.45 14.40 28.40
N ASP A 55 6.82 15.50 27.72
CA ASP A 55 5.86 16.49 27.18
C ASP A 55 5.14 15.99 25.91
N ARG A 56 4.32 14.95 26.06
CA ARG A 56 3.52 14.31 25.00
C ARG A 56 2.22 13.79 25.60
N GLY A 57 1.24 13.52 24.74
CA GLY A 57 0.02 12.82 25.13
C GLY A 57 0.19 11.31 25.05
N CYS A 58 -0.33 10.58 26.02
CA CYS A 58 -0.48 9.13 25.94
C CYS A 58 -1.77 8.65 26.62
N TRP A 59 -2.27 7.49 26.24
CA TRP A 59 -3.37 6.85 26.95
C TRP A 59 -2.91 6.31 28.31
N GLY A 60 -3.68 6.60 29.36
CA GLY A 60 -3.45 6.07 30.72
C GLY A 60 -3.99 4.65 30.94
N LYS A 61 -4.24 3.91 29.86
CA LYS A 61 -4.87 2.58 29.84
C LYS A 61 -4.46 1.80 28.61
N THR A 62 -4.61 0.48 28.68
CA THR A 62 -4.26 -0.44 27.59
C THR A 62 -5.45 -0.77 26.70
N THR A 63 -6.63 -1.02 27.28
CA THR A 63 -7.86 -1.23 26.50
C THR A 63 -8.51 0.11 26.15
N ILE A 64 -8.65 0.38 24.86
CA ILE A 64 -9.22 1.63 24.32
C ILE A 64 -10.41 1.27 23.44
N ALA A 65 -11.61 1.65 23.85
CA ALA A 65 -12.82 1.29 23.12
C ALA A 65 -13.16 2.32 22.03
N TYR A 66 -13.42 1.86 20.81
CA TYR A 66 -13.81 2.73 19.70
C TYR A 66 -15.22 2.44 19.20
N ARG A 67 -15.85 3.42 18.54
CA ARG A 67 -17.14 3.21 17.86
C ARG A 67 -17.27 3.99 16.56
N PHE A 68 -18.06 3.44 15.65
CA PHE A 68 -18.55 4.17 14.47
C PHE A 68 -19.80 5.00 14.81
N ALA A 69 -19.75 6.30 14.55
CA ALA A 69 -20.90 7.18 14.66
C ALA A 69 -21.92 6.89 13.54
N PRO A 70 -23.22 7.17 13.76
CA PRO A 70 -24.24 7.08 12.72
C PRO A 70 -23.88 7.85 11.43
N SER A 71 -23.19 8.99 11.53
CA SER A 71 -22.75 9.75 10.35
C SER A 71 -21.70 9.00 9.53
N PHE A 72 -20.79 8.28 10.17
CA PHE A 72 -19.83 7.41 9.48
C PHE A 72 -20.56 6.27 8.78
N LEU A 73 -21.46 5.57 9.48
CA LEU A 73 -22.24 4.46 8.90
C LEU A 73 -23.10 4.92 7.71
N ALA A 74 -23.61 6.16 7.75
CA ALA A 74 -24.33 6.74 6.64
C ALA A 74 -23.43 7.04 5.43
N ALA A 75 -22.19 7.49 5.67
CA ALA A 75 -21.23 7.85 4.64
C ALA A 75 -20.50 6.64 4.05
N PHE A 76 -20.25 5.62 4.85
CA PHE A 76 -19.55 4.39 4.49
C PHE A 76 -20.44 3.17 4.83
N PRO A 77 -21.55 2.96 4.09
CA PRO A 77 -22.55 1.96 4.43
C PRO A 77 -22.09 0.52 4.17
N ASN A 78 -21.06 0.32 3.32
CA ASN A 78 -20.55 -1.01 3.02
C ASN A 78 -19.73 -1.54 4.23
N PRO A 79 -20.06 -2.73 4.78
CA PRO A 79 -19.32 -3.32 5.89
C PRO A 79 -17.83 -3.49 5.65
N GLY A 80 -17.42 -3.82 4.41
CA GLY A 80 -16.02 -4.01 4.03
C GLY A 80 -15.16 -2.74 4.18
N LEU A 81 -15.76 -1.55 4.17
CA LEU A 81 -15.05 -0.30 4.48
C LEU A 81 -14.80 -0.14 5.98
N ARG A 82 -15.68 -0.67 6.84
CA ARG A 82 -15.44 -0.70 8.28
C ARG A 82 -14.37 -1.72 8.64
N ASP A 83 -14.34 -2.86 7.95
CA ASP A 83 -13.30 -3.87 8.15
C ASP A 83 -11.89 -3.30 7.90
N GLN A 84 -11.72 -2.38 6.94
CA GLN A 84 -10.45 -1.68 6.73
C GLN A 84 -10.02 -0.80 7.92
N ILE A 85 -10.98 -0.18 8.61
CA ILE A 85 -10.68 0.59 9.82
C ILE A 85 -10.37 -0.33 11.00
N ARG A 86 -11.01 -1.51 11.08
CA ARG A 86 -10.66 -2.54 12.08
C ARG A 86 -9.23 -3.02 11.89
N LEU A 87 -8.84 -3.34 10.66
CA LEU A 87 -7.46 -3.70 10.30
C LEU A 87 -6.47 -2.58 10.64
N ALA A 88 -6.86 -1.30 10.55
CA ALA A 88 -6.02 -0.19 10.97
C ALA A 88 -5.82 -0.14 12.50
N PHE A 89 -6.82 -0.51 13.30
CA PHE A 89 -6.65 -0.66 14.75
C PHE A 89 -5.79 -1.89 15.08
N GLU A 90 -6.04 -3.03 14.45
CA GLU A 90 -5.25 -4.27 14.65
C GLU A 90 -3.75 -4.07 14.33
N GLU A 91 -3.46 -3.24 13.33
CA GLU A 91 -2.09 -2.82 13.01
C GLU A 91 -1.42 -2.13 14.22
N TRP A 92 -2.12 -1.20 14.88
CA TRP A 92 -1.62 -0.53 16.07
C TRP A 92 -1.64 -1.40 17.33
N ASP A 93 -2.58 -2.34 17.46
CA ASP A 93 -2.61 -3.34 18.56
C ASP A 93 -1.33 -4.19 18.58
N THR A 94 -0.80 -4.50 17.39
CA THR A 94 0.38 -5.36 17.23
C THR A 94 1.70 -4.59 17.17
N ALA A 95 1.68 -3.26 17.27
CA ALA A 95 2.85 -2.40 17.07
C ALA A 95 4.04 -2.73 17.99
N SER A 96 3.80 -3.15 19.23
CA SER A 96 4.85 -3.57 20.18
C SER A 96 5.62 -4.82 19.75
N ALA A 97 4.98 -5.69 18.97
CA ALA A 97 5.51 -6.98 18.52
C ALA A 97 5.91 -6.98 17.04
N THR A 98 5.44 -5.99 16.26
CA THR A 98 5.78 -5.83 14.86
C THR A 98 7.27 -5.48 14.72
N PRO A 99 8.09 -6.30 14.03
CA PRO A 99 9.50 -6.00 13.86
C PRO A 99 9.73 -4.74 13.00
N PRO A 100 10.74 -3.91 13.30
CA PRO A 100 11.12 -2.81 12.42
C PRO A 100 11.79 -3.33 11.14
N GLY A 101 11.23 -2.97 9.98
CA GLY A 101 11.87 -3.17 8.68
C GLY A 101 12.83 -2.02 8.34
N SER A 102 13.78 -2.30 7.45
CA SER A 102 14.73 -1.36 6.83
C SER A 102 14.16 -0.61 5.62
N GLN A 103 13.04 -1.07 5.05
CA GLN A 103 12.39 -0.48 3.88
C GLN A 103 11.09 0.24 4.23
N TYR A 104 10.96 1.51 3.79
CA TYR A 104 9.69 2.27 3.76
C TYR A 104 8.87 1.96 2.49
N ALA A 105 9.03 0.76 1.93
CA ALA A 105 8.54 0.42 0.60
C ALA A 105 7.03 0.10 0.57
N TYR A 106 6.20 1.02 1.05
CA TYR A 106 4.73 0.94 1.02
C TYR A 106 4.11 1.85 -0.06
N LYS A 107 4.96 2.51 -0.86
CA LYS A 107 4.55 3.31 -2.01
C LYS A 107 4.34 2.43 -3.23
N HIS A 108 3.17 1.83 -3.30
CA HIS A 108 2.78 1.00 -4.43
C HIS A 108 2.47 1.89 -5.63
N ALA A 109 3.23 1.69 -6.71
CA ALA A 109 3.26 2.59 -7.84
C ALA A 109 1.95 2.56 -8.64
N GLY A 110 1.43 3.75 -8.91
CA GLY A 110 0.46 4.02 -9.95
C GLY A 110 -0.64 4.96 -9.49
N TYR A 111 -1.15 5.74 -10.45
CA TYR A 111 -2.18 6.73 -10.15
C TYR A 111 -3.56 6.09 -10.08
N LYS A 112 -4.28 6.37 -9.01
CA LYS A 112 -5.73 6.13 -8.95
C LYS A 112 -6.44 7.33 -8.36
N LYS A 113 -7.64 7.60 -8.86
CA LYS A 113 -8.52 8.70 -8.43
C LYS A 113 -9.22 8.39 -7.10
N TYR A 114 -8.49 7.83 -6.13
CA TYR A 114 -8.96 7.55 -4.77
C TYR A 114 -7.78 7.55 -3.79
N VAL A 115 -8.10 7.59 -2.49
CA VAL A 115 -7.17 7.37 -1.39
C VAL A 115 -7.64 6.18 -0.56
N ASP A 116 -6.69 5.33 -0.17
CA ASP A 116 -6.94 4.13 0.61
C ASP A 116 -7.40 4.45 2.04
N LEU A 117 -8.61 3.99 2.38
CA LEU A 117 -9.27 4.24 3.66
C LEU A 117 -8.47 3.68 4.83
N ARG A 118 -7.85 2.50 4.67
CA ARG A 118 -7.03 1.90 5.72
C ARG A 118 -5.82 2.77 6.04
N THR A 119 -5.11 3.21 5.01
CA THR A 119 -3.97 4.14 5.16
C THR A 119 -4.38 5.43 5.88
N VAL A 120 -5.49 6.05 5.47
CA VAL A 120 -6.02 7.25 6.18
C VAL A 120 -6.30 6.90 7.64
N ALA A 121 -6.95 5.77 7.93
CA ALA A 121 -7.25 5.38 9.30
C ALA A 121 -5.99 5.12 10.14
N VAL A 122 -4.97 4.42 9.61
CA VAL A 122 -3.69 4.18 10.31
C VAL A 122 -3.04 5.51 10.71
N HIS A 123 -2.99 6.47 9.78
CA HIS A 123 -2.47 7.82 10.02
C HIS A 123 -3.23 8.55 11.14
N GLU A 124 -4.55 8.63 11.02
CA GLU A 124 -5.38 9.35 11.99
C GLU A 124 -5.36 8.69 13.38
N ILE A 125 -5.26 7.36 13.46
CA ILE A 125 -5.06 6.66 14.74
C ILE A 125 -3.71 7.03 15.35
N GLY A 126 -2.65 7.21 14.56
CA GLY A 126 -1.35 7.70 15.04
C GLY A 126 -1.47 9.03 15.79
N HIS A 127 -2.26 9.98 15.28
CA HIS A 127 -2.58 11.21 16.00
C HIS A 127 -3.34 10.97 17.30
N ILE A 128 -4.32 10.07 17.31
CA ILE A 128 -5.05 9.65 18.52
C ILE A 128 -4.11 8.99 19.56
N LEU A 129 -2.97 8.46 19.11
CA LEU A 129 -1.92 7.90 19.97
C LEU A 129 -0.85 8.91 20.38
N GLY A 130 -0.94 10.16 19.93
CA GLY A 130 -0.07 11.25 20.35
C GLY A 130 0.98 11.67 19.33
N LEU A 131 1.06 11.00 18.18
CA LEU A 131 2.04 11.29 17.15
C LEU A 131 1.65 12.56 16.37
N ALA A 132 2.66 13.22 15.80
CA ALA A 132 2.52 14.38 14.93
C ALA A 132 3.28 14.15 13.61
N HIS A 133 3.09 15.04 12.65
CA HIS A 133 3.75 14.94 11.34
C HIS A 133 5.27 15.19 11.46
N PRO A 134 6.13 14.27 11.00
CA PRO A 134 7.58 14.36 11.19
C PRO A 134 8.22 15.50 10.39
N GLU A 135 7.74 15.79 9.18
CA GLU A 135 8.24 16.86 8.32
C GLU A 135 7.90 18.26 8.79
N GLU A 136 6.73 18.45 9.40
CA GLU A 136 6.39 19.73 10.03
C GLU A 136 7.23 19.94 11.29
N ALA A 137 7.39 18.88 12.10
CA ALA A 137 8.23 18.91 13.29
C ALA A 137 9.70 19.16 12.95
N HIS A 138 10.21 18.60 11.85
CA HIS A 138 11.58 18.81 11.38
C HIS A 138 11.89 20.28 11.11
N GLY A 139 10.93 21.02 10.53
CA GLY A 139 11.07 22.47 10.30
C GLY A 139 11.31 23.29 11.59
N SER A 140 10.96 22.72 12.75
CA SER A 140 11.21 23.29 14.08
C SER A 140 12.33 22.60 14.86
N GLY A 141 13.05 21.65 14.26
CA GLY A 141 14.08 20.83 14.93
C GLY A 141 13.51 19.85 15.97
N ARG A 142 12.24 19.45 15.82
CA ARG A 142 11.48 18.60 16.75
C ARG A 142 11.11 17.22 16.20
N ASN A 143 11.78 16.81 15.12
CA ASN A 143 11.72 15.44 14.63
C ASN A 143 12.94 14.66 15.14
N PHE A 144 12.73 13.47 15.70
CA PHE A 144 13.78 12.73 16.41
C PHE A 144 13.87 11.28 15.97
N ALA A 145 15.06 10.70 15.93
CA ALA A 145 15.26 9.26 15.75
C ALA A 145 15.88 8.64 17.01
N PRO A 146 15.58 7.38 17.36
CA PRO A 146 16.39 6.65 18.32
C PRO A 146 17.86 6.58 17.85
N THR A 147 18.81 6.74 18.77
CA THR A 147 20.23 6.59 18.43
C THR A 147 20.62 5.14 18.12
N VAL A 148 19.74 4.18 18.46
CA VAL A 148 19.86 2.76 18.13
C VAL A 148 18.55 2.34 17.47
N ALA A 149 18.63 1.88 16.22
CA ALA A 149 17.47 1.46 15.44
C ALA A 149 16.63 0.41 16.19
N GLY A 150 15.29 0.59 16.20
CA GLY A 150 14.35 -0.36 16.78
C GLY A 150 14.36 -0.40 18.31
N SER A 151 14.75 0.71 18.97
CA SER A 151 14.83 0.79 20.43
C SER A 151 14.08 1.99 20.98
N CYS A 152 13.56 1.88 22.21
CA CYS A 152 13.00 3.02 22.95
C CYS A 152 14.11 3.90 23.61
N SER A 153 15.34 3.87 23.08
CA SER A 153 16.55 4.45 23.70
C SER A 153 16.64 5.98 23.52
N PRO A 154 17.72 6.66 23.97
CA PRO A 154 17.87 8.10 23.75
C PRO A 154 17.69 8.48 22.29
N VAL A 155 17.10 9.65 22.09
CA VAL A 155 16.72 10.14 20.77
C VAL A 155 17.59 11.34 20.39
N ALA A 156 17.81 11.53 19.10
CA ALA A 156 18.53 12.68 18.54
C ALA A 156 17.73 13.29 17.40
N ALA A 157 17.90 14.59 17.15
CA ALA A 157 17.21 15.26 16.05
C ALA A 157 17.59 14.63 14.70
N ALA A 158 16.60 14.43 13.84
CA ALA A 158 16.75 13.74 12.56
C ALA A 158 15.89 14.37 11.46
N ALA A 159 16.25 14.08 10.21
CA ALA A 159 15.44 14.43 9.06
C ALA A 159 14.36 13.36 8.82
N PRO A 160 13.15 13.75 8.38
CA PRO A 160 12.12 12.80 7.98
C PRO A 160 12.55 12.11 6.67
N PRO A 161 12.38 10.79 6.52
CA PRO A 161 12.61 10.10 5.25
C PRO A 161 11.70 10.57 4.12
N GLY A 162 10.48 11.02 4.42
CA GLY A 162 9.54 11.43 3.39
C GLY A 162 8.76 10.29 2.74
N ASP A 163 8.68 9.10 3.37
CA ASP A 163 7.75 8.00 3.00
C ASP A 163 7.00 7.35 4.21
N GLU A 164 6.93 8.03 5.35
CA GLU A 164 6.23 7.63 6.59
C GLU A 164 4.70 7.67 6.47
N VAL A 165 3.99 6.82 7.22
CA VAL A 165 2.51 6.91 7.27
C VAL A 165 2.06 8.18 7.98
N MET A 166 2.87 8.74 8.88
CA MET A 166 2.57 9.98 9.59
C MET A 166 2.85 11.27 8.81
N GLN A 167 3.12 11.23 7.51
CA GLN A 167 3.18 12.46 6.72
C GLN A 167 1.84 13.17 6.58
N HIS A 168 1.87 14.51 6.56
CA HIS A 168 0.70 15.36 6.35
C HIS A 168 0.07 15.23 4.95
N THR A 169 0.74 14.58 4.00
CA THR A 169 0.23 14.38 2.64
C THR A 169 0.31 12.93 2.17
N ILE A 170 -0.70 12.51 1.42
CA ILE A 170 -0.69 11.24 0.68
C ILE A 170 -1.00 11.47 -0.80
N SER A 171 -0.20 10.84 -1.67
CA SER A 171 -0.38 10.92 -3.12
C SER A 171 -1.49 10.00 -3.61
N ALA A 172 -2.06 10.33 -4.76
CA ALA A 172 -3.12 9.54 -5.39
C ALA A 172 -2.60 8.14 -5.75
N GLY A 173 -3.36 7.09 -5.41
CA GLY A 173 -3.01 5.70 -5.71
C GLY A 173 -2.08 5.00 -4.72
N ASN A 174 -1.53 5.72 -3.73
CA ASN A 174 -0.94 5.10 -2.55
C ASN A 174 -1.99 4.22 -1.85
N THR A 175 -1.58 3.02 -1.44
CA THR A 175 -2.47 2.04 -0.82
C THR A 175 -1.73 1.25 0.26
N ASN A 176 -2.46 0.76 1.26
CA ASN A 176 -1.96 -0.14 2.31
C ASN A 176 -0.66 0.31 3.00
N HIS A 177 -0.56 1.58 3.43
CA HIS A 177 0.54 1.95 4.30
C HIS A 177 0.40 1.22 5.65
N VAL A 178 1.42 0.43 5.99
CA VAL A 178 1.56 -0.28 7.27
C VAL A 178 2.61 0.40 8.15
N LEU A 179 2.70 0.01 9.43
CA LEU A 179 3.62 0.68 10.35
C LEU A 179 5.08 0.43 9.97
N SER A 180 5.78 1.54 9.75
CA SER A 180 7.19 1.56 9.39
C SER A 180 8.08 1.68 10.63
N HIS A 181 9.39 1.81 10.40
CA HIS A 181 10.37 2.02 11.48
C HIS A 181 10.00 3.20 12.40
N ASP A 182 9.48 4.28 11.82
CA ASP A 182 9.30 5.56 12.51
C ASP A 182 8.10 5.50 13.47
N GLU A 183 6.98 4.96 13.00
CA GLU A 183 5.81 4.77 13.84
C GLU A 183 6.04 3.74 14.94
N LEU A 184 6.78 2.66 14.67
CA LEU A 184 7.11 1.65 15.68
C LEU A 184 8.03 2.22 16.75
N ASN A 185 9.01 3.05 16.38
CA ASN A 185 9.86 3.76 17.34
C ASN A 185 9.06 4.79 18.16
N ALA A 186 8.12 5.49 17.53
CA ALA A 186 7.23 6.44 18.18
C ALA A 186 6.32 5.72 19.20
N TYR A 187 5.77 4.58 18.81
CA TYR A 187 4.98 3.72 19.67
C TYR A 187 5.81 3.25 20.88
N CYS A 188 6.99 2.66 20.65
CA CYS A 188 7.94 2.24 21.68
C CYS A 188 8.26 3.39 22.66
N SER A 189 8.47 4.60 22.13
CA SER A 189 8.79 5.77 22.95
C SER A 189 7.65 6.20 23.87
N SER A 190 6.40 6.03 23.45
CA SER A 190 5.21 6.46 24.21
C SER A 190 4.62 5.38 25.11
N TYR A 191 4.61 4.13 24.62
CA TYR A 191 3.91 3.00 25.24
C TYR A 191 4.86 1.86 25.62
N GLY A 192 6.14 1.92 25.26
CA GLY A 192 7.11 0.87 25.54
C GLY A 192 6.76 -0.42 24.79
N THR A 193 6.88 -1.55 25.49
CA THR A 193 6.48 -2.87 24.99
C THR A 193 5.06 -3.25 25.40
N VAL A 194 4.23 -2.27 25.77
CA VAL A 194 2.86 -2.52 26.18
C VAL A 194 1.98 -2.64 24.94
N ASP A 195 1.18 -3.70 24.88
CA ASP A 195 0.16 -3.87 23.85
C ASP A 195 -1.04 -3.00 24.22
N LEU A 196 -1.45 -2.14 23.29
CA LEU A 196 -2.77 -1.53 23.34
C LEU A 196 -3.79 -2.54 22.77
N ASP A 197 -5.02 -2.47 23.27
CA ASP A 197 -6.12 -3.36 22.90
C ASP A 197 -7.31 -2.51 22.48
N PHE A 198 -7.53 -2.39 21.16
CA PHE A 198 -8.62 -1.62 20.59
C PHE A 198 -9.89 -2.47 20.45
N VAL A 199 -10.94 -2.10 21.18
CA VAL A 199 -12.19 -2.87 21.20
C VAL A 199 -13.35 -2.08 20.61
N GLU A 200 -14.00 -2.58 19.56
CA GLU A 200 -15.21 -1.96 19.03
C GLU A 200 -16.36 -2.07 20.07
N THR A 201 -17.04 -0.96 20.34
CA THR A 201 -18.18 -0.92 21.25
C THR A 201 -19.42 -0.31 20.62
N GLY A 202 -20.59 -0.87 20.91
CA GLY A 202 -21.89 -0.27 20.58
C GLY A 202 -22.36 0.79 21.59
N SER A 203 -21.70 0.90 22.75
CA SER A 203 -22.15 1.76 23.84
C SER A 203 -21.49 3.12 23.79
N ILE A 204 -22.29 4.18 23.91
CA ILE A 204 -21.81 5.56 23.94
C ILE A 204 -20.98 5.84 25.20
N LEU A 205 -21.35 5.23 26.33
CA LEU A 205 -20.78 5.52 27.63
C LEU A 205 -19.35 4.98 27.80
N SER A 206 -19.05 3.86 27.12
CA SER A 206 -17.74 3.23 27.12
C SER A 206 -16.87 3.64 25.94
N THR A 207 -17.32 4.58 25.09
CA THR A 207 -16.51 5.03 23.95
C THR A 207 -15.36 5.93 24.41
N ASP A 208 -14.17 5.61 23.91
CA ASP A 208 -12.95 6.40 24.04
C ASP A 208 -12.57 7.06 22.72
N ILE A 209 -12.74 6.35 21.60
CA ILE A 209 -12.50 6.88 20.25
C ILE A 209 -13.81 6.91 19.47
N LEU A 210 -14.20 8.08 18.97
CA LEU A 210 -15.35 8.24 18.09
C LEU A 210 -14.89 8.43 16.65
N ILE A 211 -15.38 7.57 15.76
CA ILE A 211 -15.11 7.64 14.32
C ILE A 211 -16.36 8.19 13.65
N ARG A 212 -16.26 9.36 13.04
CA ARG A 212 -17.38 10.02 12.37
C ARG A 212 -17.01 10.42 10.94
N ALA A 213 -18.03 10.81 10.18
CA ALA A 213 -17.86 11.47 8.89
C ALA A 213 -18.60 12.81 8.90
N ALA A 214 -18.01 13.84 8.30
CA ALA A 214 -18.58 15.19 8.20
C ALA A 214 -18.01 15.96 6.99
N ASP A 215 -18.66 17.06 6.63
CA ASP A 215 -18.17 18.01 5.63
C ASP A 215 -17.05 18.86 6.24
N LEU A 216 -15.80 18.66 5.78
CA LEU A 216 -14.68 19.51 6.13
C LEU A 216 -14.50 20.60 5.07
N PHE A 217 -14.18 21.83 5.50
CA PHE A 217 -14.09 23.02 4.62
C PHE A 217 -13.09 22.89 3.48
N ALA A 218 -12.04 22.08 3.67
CA ALA A 218 -11.05 21.86 2.64
C ALA A 218 -11.31 20.55 1.92
N PRO A 219 -11.60 20.60 0.60
CA PRO A 219 -11.88 19.41 -0.20
C PRO A 219 -10.64 18.52 -0.40
N ASN A 220 -9.46 19.01 -0.02
CA ASN A 220 -8.19 18.31 -0.10
C ASN A 220 -7.77 17.64 1.22
N THR A 221 -8.52 17.82 2.30
CA THR A 221 -8.31 17.09 3.56
C THR A 221 -9.09 15.78 3.50
N TRP A 222 -8.43 14.66 3.76
CA TRP A 222 -9.06 13.34 3.76
C TRP A 222 -9.71 13.04 5.11
N ALA A 223 -8.99 13.30 6.19
CA ALA A 223 -9.49 13.17 7.54
C ALA A 223 -8.74 14.11 8.49
N VAL A 224 -9.26 14.23 9.71
CA VAL A 224 -8.61 14.93 10.82
C VAL A 224 -8.82 14.13 12.10
N ALA A 225 -7.81 14.15 12.96
CA ALA A 225 -7.83 13.50 14.27
C ALA A 225 -7.59 14.52 15.38
N HIS A 226 -8.33 14.36 16.46
CA HIS A 226 -8.21 15.19 17.65
C HIS A 226 -8.08 14.32 18.91
N PRO A 227 -6.88 14.19 19.48
CA PRO A 227 -6.69 13.64 20.81
C PRO A 227 -7.05 14.69 21.87
N PHE A 228 -8.04 14.39 22.72
CA PHE A 228 -8.41 15.21 23.86
C PHE A 228 -7.67 14.75 25.10
N THR A 229 -7.04 15.69 25.80
CA THR A 229 -6.16 15.40 26.93
C THR A 229 -6.48 16.18 28.18
N THR A 230 -6.21 15.58 29.34
CA THR A 230 -6.23 16.24 30.66
C THR A 230 -4.84 16.30 31.28
N LEU A 231 -4.68 17.21 32.24
CA LEU A 231 -3.56 17.28 33.17
C LEU A 231 -4.02 16.84 34.57
N PRO A 232 -3.14 16.25 35.39
CA PRO A 232 -1.82 15.74 35.05
C PRO A 232 -1.89 14.44 34.22
N GLY A 233 -0.80 14.12 33.53
CA GLY A 233 -0.62 12.85 32.85
C GLY A 233 -0.23 11.69 33.77
N THR A 234 0.53 10.75 33.22
CA THR A 234 1.12 9.59 33.93
C THR A 234 2.62 9.79 34.14
N ALA A 235 3.32 8.82 34.75
CA ALA A 235 4.77 8.85 34.83
C ALA A 235 5.49 8.75 33.46
N ALA A 236 4.79 8.28 32.42
CA ALA A 236 5.34 8.06 31.07
C ALA A 236 5.05 9.22 30.10
N CYS A 237 4.07 10.08 30.42
CA CYS A 237 3.65 11.22 29.61
C CYS A 237 2.97 12.27 30.49
N ASP A 238 3.22 13.56 30.24
CA ASP A 238 2.71 14.66 31.07
C ASP A 238 1.22 14.92 30.87
N LYS A 239 0.58 14.28 29.88
CA LYS A 239 -0.85 14.42 29.57
C LYS A 239 -1.52 13.08 29.28
N THR A 240 -2.67 12.85 29.91
CA THR A 240 -3.46 11.64 29.66
C THR A 240 -4.49 11.93 28.57
N ILE A 241 -4.46 11.16 27.48
CA ILE A 241 -5.52 11.13 26.48
C ILE A 241 -6.73 10.44 27.09
N PHE A 242 -7.89 11.10 27.07
CA PHE A 242 -9.13 10.57 27.63
C PHE A 242 -10.23 10.35 26.58
N PHE A 243 -10.11 10.99 25.42
CA PHE A 243 -11.03 10.84 24.30
C PHE A 243 -10.32 11.14 22.98
N GLY A 244 -10.68 10.43 21.92
CA GLY A 244 -10.20 10.64 20.56
C GLY A 244 -11.37 10.85 19.59
N LEU A 245 -11.21 11.75 18.64
CA LEU A 245 -12.17 11.99 17.57
C LEU A 245 -11.48 11.90 16.22
N ILE A 246 -11.91 10.98 15.36
CA ILE A 246 -11.49 10.89 13.96
C ILE A 246 -12.66 11.31 13.08
N THR A 247 -12.45 12.28 12.20
CA THR A 247 -13.46 12.79 11.27
C THR A 247 -13.00 12.60 9.84
N PHE A 248 -13.65 11.67 9.12
CA PHE A 248 -13.45 11.49 7.69
C PHE A 248 -14.23 12.53 6.90
N ASN A 249 -13.59 13.13 5.89
CA ASN A 249 -14.20 14.14 5.05
C ASN A 249 -15.18 13.52 4.04
N THR A 250 -16.40 14.07 4.00
CA THR A 250 -17.41 13.70 2.99
C THR A 250 -17.53 14.70 1.84
N ASN A 251 -16.84 15.83 1.94
CA ASN A 251 -16.77 16.90 0.94
C ASN A 251 -15.44 16.86 0.15
N THR A 252 -14.96 15.67 -0.14
CA THR A 252 -13.81 15.49 -1.05
C THR A 252 -14.24 15.74 -2.49
N ALA A 253 -13.32 16.19 -3.34
CA ALA A 253 -13.62 16.47 -4.74
C ALA A 253 -14.27 15.24 -5.45
N PRO A 254 -15.15 15.43 -6.45
CA PRO A 254 -15.88 14.33 -7.08
C PRO A 254 -14.99 13.20 -7.64
N ASP A 255 -13.78 13.54 -8.06
CA ASP A 255 -12.75 12.65 -8.61
C ASP A 255 -11.75 12.14 -7.55
N ARG A 256 -12.04 12.35 -6.27
CA ARG A 256 -11.16 12.05 -5.14
C ARG A 256 -11.98 11.42 -4.03
N LYS A 257 -12.00 10.09 -3.97
CA LYS A 257 -12.79 9.35 -2.98
C LYS A 257 -11.92 8.66 -1.95
N ILE A 258 -12.40 8.64 -0.70
CA ILE A 258 -11.84 7.79 0.36
C ILE A 258 -12.55 6.45 0.26
N GLY A 259 -11.80 5.36 0.16
CA GLY A 259 -12.38 4.05 -0.05
C GLY A 259 -11.35 2.95 -0.17
N ARG A 260 -11.76 1.85 -0.79
CA ARG A 260 -10.93 0.69 -1.08
C ARG A 260 -11.14 0.25 -2.52
N MET A 261 -10.09 -0.25 -3.14
CA MET A 261 -10.18 -0.99 -4.39
C MET A 261 -9.62 -2.38 -4.18
N SER A 262 -10.34 -3.40 -4.65
CA SER A 262 -9.84 -4.78 -4.72
C SER A 262 -9.37 -5.11 -6.13
N LYS A 263 -8.57 -6.17 -6.23
CA LYS A 263 -8.25 -6.80 -7.52
C LYS A 263 -8.32 -8.32 -7.40
N GLY A 264 -9.15 -8.90 -8.27
CA GLY A 264 -9.25 -10.34 -8.50
C GLY A 264 -8.39 -10.79 -9.68
N ILE A 265 -7.64 -11.86 -9.49
CA ILE A 265 -6.93 -12.56 -10.57
C ILE A 265 -7.18 -14.05 -10.42
N ASN A 266 -7.47 -14.70 -11.54
CA ASN A 266 -7.71 -16.13 -11.62
C ASN A 266 -6.82 -16.74 -12.70
N TRP A 267 -6.40 -17.98 -12.49
CA TRP A 267 -5.41 -18.67 -13.32
C TRP A 267 -5.88 -20.08 -13.68
N ASP A 268 -5.94 -20.36 -14.98
CA ASP A 268 -6.05 -21.71 -15.54
C ASP A 268 -4.65 -22.30 -15.73
N TYR A 269 -4.17 -23.10 -14.79
CA TYR A 269 -2.89 -23.81 -14.91
C TYR A 269 -3.08 -25.20 -15.53
N HIS A 270 -2.65 -25.37 -16.77
CA HIS A 270 -2.58 -26.67 -17.44
C HIS A 270 -1.29 -27.39 -17.07
N ASN A 271 -1.42 -28.51 -16.37
CA ASN A 271 -0.29 -29.27 -15.83
C ASN A 271 0.46 -30.07 -16.90
N LEU A 272 1.67 -29.64 -17.26
CA LEU A 272 2.55 -30.34 -18.21
C LEU A 272 3.83 -30.88 -17.55
N SER A 273 3.92 -30.83 -16.22
CA SER A 273 5.14 -31.13 -15.45
C SER A 273 5.54 -32.61 -15.46
N GLY A 274 4.68 -33.48 -15.97
CA GLY A 274 4.86 -34.94 -15.92
C GLY A 274 4.56 -35.57 -14.57
N GLN A 275 4.13 -34.80 -13.57
CA GLN A 275 3.70 -35.28 -12.25
C GLN A 275 2.32 -34.71 -11.89
N PRO A 276 1.48 -35.43 -11.12
CA PRO A 276 0.26 -34.86 -10.58
C PRO A 276 0.58 -33.76 -9.55
N ILE A 277 -0.35 -32.84 -9.33
CA ILE A 277 -0.19 -31.71 -8.40
C ILE A 277 -0.99 -31.98 -7.14
N ARG A 278 -0.33 -31.82 -5.98
CA ARG A 278 -0.96 -31.93 -4.65
C ARG A 278 -1.25 -30.58 -4.04
N SER A 279 -0.41 -29.60 -4.29
CA SER A 279 -0.60 -28.25 -3.79
C SER A 279 -0.05 -27.20 -4.74
N MET A 280 -0.57 -26.00 -4.62
CA MET A 280 -0.06 -24.82 -5.29
C MET A 280 0.18 -23.74 -4.24
N THR A 281 1.24 -22.96 -4.41
CA THR A 281 1.54 -21.82 -3.54
C THR A 281 1.77 -20.57 -4.36
N VAL A 282 1.29 -19.43 -3.88
CA VAL A 282 1.52 -18.13 -4.50
C VAL A 282 1.89 -17.15 -3.40
N LYS A 283 3.09 -16.59 -3.48
CA LYS A 283 3.48 -15.42 -2.69
C LYS A 283 2.98 -14.16 -3.40
N THR A 284 2.27 -13.29 -2.69
CA THR A 284 1.78 -11.98 -3.16
C THR A 284 2.43 -10.86 -2.37
N ASN A 285 2.26 -9.61 -2.80
CA ASN A 285 2.72 -8.39 -2.12
C ASN A 285 1.61 -7.34 -1.99
N THR A 286 1.93 -6.20 -1.35
CA THR A 286 1.09 -4.99 -1.25
C THR A 286 -0.12 -5.09 -0.29
N THR A 287 -0.34 -6.22 0.39
CA THR A 287 -1.32 -6.28 1.48
C THR A 287 -0.83 -7.14 2.63
N ASN A 288 -0.99 -6.68 3.85
CA ASN A 288 -0.76 -7.50 5.05
C ASN A 288 -2.06 -8.07 5.64
N ASN A 289 -3.19 -7.96 4.95
CA ASN A 289 -4.44 -8.59 5.38
C ASN A 289 -4.41 -10.11 5.05
N PRO A 290 -4.30 -11.00 6.05
CA PRO A 290 -4.17 -12.44 5.79
C PRO A 290 -5.46 -13.09 5.30
N VAL A 291 -6.59 -12.36 5.32
CA VAL A 291 -7.90 -12.86 4.88
C VAL A 291 -8.21 -12.27 3.51
N PRO A 292 -8.02 -13.03 2.41
CA PRO A 292 -8.41 -12.55 1.08
C PRO A 292 -9.93 -12.32 1.02
N LEU A 293 -10.37 -11.41 0.16
CA LEU A 293 -11.80 -11.13 -0.04
C LEU A 293 -12.52 -12.31 -0.69
N ALA A 294 -11.83 -12.99 -1.59
CA ALA A 294 -12.26 -14.23 -2.19
C ALA A 294 -11.04 -15.05 -2.61
N HIS A 295 -11.23 -16.36 -2.67
CA HIS A 295 -10.29 -17.29 -3.30
C HIS A 295 -11.07 -18.35 -4.09
N TYR A 296 -10.41 -18.97 -5.05
CA TYR A 296 -11.01 -19.99 -5.90
C TYR A 296 -10.20 -21.28 -5.83
N ASP A 297 -10.86 -22.40 -5.53
CA ASP A 297 -10.22 -23.62 -5.03
C ASP A 297 -10.34 -24.81 -5.99
N ASN A 298 -10.29 -24.54 -7.29
CA ASN A 298 -10.41 -25.55 -8.35
C ASN A 298 -11.69 -26.42 -8.25
N PRO A 299 -12.89 -25.82 -8.22
CA PRO A 299 -14.14 -26.56 -8.14
C PRO A 299 -14.26 -27.53 -9.33
N GLY A 300 -14.53 -28.80 -9.03
CA GLY A 300 -14.59 -29.85 -10.05
C GLY A 300 -14.23 -31.22 -9.49
N SER A 301 -13.59 -32.05 -10.31
CA SER A 301 -13.20 -33.42 -9.91
C SER A 301 -11.96 -33.48 -9.01
N HIS A 302 -11.19 -32.39 -8.89
CA HIS A 302 -9.95 -32.31 -8.11
C HIS A 302 -9.87 -31.03 -7.27
N PRO A 303 -10.85 -30.77 -6.38
CA PRO A 303 -10.86 -29.54 -5.59
C PRO A 303 -9.70 -29.50 -4.59
N PHE A 304 -9.18 -28.31 -4.35
CA PHE A 304 -8.35 -28.05 -3.17
C PHE A 304 -9.27 -27.91 -1.97
N THR A 305 -9.03 -28.66 -0.90
CA THR A 305 -9.94 -28.68 0.27
C THR A 305 -9.38 -27.91 1.46
N LEU A 306 -8.14 -27.44 1.36
CA LEU A 306 -7.50 -26.62 2.37
C LEU A 306 -6.84 -25.43 1.68
N PHE A 307 -7.23 -24.24 2.13
CA PHE A 307 -6.59 -22.98 1.79
C PHE A 307 -5.98 -22.37 3.06
N THR A 308 -4.76 -21.90 2.96
CA THR A 308 -4.07 -21.21 4.06
C THR A 308 -3.37 -19.97 3.54
N THR A 309 -3.36 -18.91 4.35
CA THR A 309 -2.54 -17.72 4.12
C THR A 309 -1.64 -17.51 5.33
N SER A 310 -0.37 -17.23 5.09
CA SER A 310 0.60 -16.90 6.14
C SER A 310 1.38 -15.65 5.78
N PRO A 311 1.50 -14.66 6.69
CA PRO A 311 2.32 -13.48 6.45
C PRO A 311 3.80 -13.85 6.36
N SER A 312 4.56 -13.03 5.63
CA SER A 312 6.01 -13.11 5.61
C SER A 312 6.58 -12.90 7.02
N ALA A 313 7.59 -13.69 7.36
CA ALA A 313 8.37 -13.47 8.58
C ALA A 313 9.46 -12.40 8.41
N ASP A 314 9.62 -11.88 7.18
CA ASP A 314 10.62 -10.87 6.85
C ASP A 314 10.12 -9.46 7.21
N PRO A 315 10.78 -8.74 8.14
CA PRO A 315 10.43 -7.37 8.51
C PRO A 315 10.44 -6.37 7.35
N ASP A 316 11.19 -6.64 6.28
CA ASP A 316 11.25 -5.79 5.08
C ASP A 316 10.09 -6.04 4.11
N HIS A 317 9.35 -7.14 4.30
CA HIS A 317 8.30 -7.60 3.38
C HIS A 317 7.01 -7.93 4.14
N LYS A 318 6.58 -7.05 5.06
CA LYS A 318 5.39 -7.26 5.90
C LYS A 318 4.09 -7.37 5.12
N GLU A 319 4.06 -6.83 3.91
CA GLU A 319 2.93 -6.89 2.98
C GLU A 319 2.98 -8.10 2.05
N ASP A 320 3.93 -9.00 2.26
CA ASP A 320 3.99 -10.23 1.51
C ASP A 320 3.20 -11.33 2.23
N LEU A 321 2.33 -12.01 1.49
CA LEU A 321 1.53 -13.12 1.97
C LEU A 321 1.81 -14.37 1.14
N LEU A 322 2.04 -15.50 1.80
CA LEU A 322 2.10 -16.80 1.15
C LEU A 322 0.72 -17.48 1.23
N HIS A 323 0.09 -17.65 0.08
CA HIS A 323 -1.16 -18.40 -0.07
C HIS A 323 -0.86 -19.82 -0.53
N ALA A 324 -1.54 -20.81 0.04
CA ALA A 324 -1.38 -22.20 -0.34
C ALA A 324 -2.73 -22.91 -0.48
N TRP A 325 -2.90 -23.59 -1.61
CA TRP A 325 -4.00 -24.51 -1.89
C TRP A 325 -3.49 -25.94 -1.78
N GLN A 326 -4.19 -26.77 -1.02
CA GLN A 326 -3.76 -28.15 -0.78
C GLN A 326 -4.93 -29.12 -0.94
N THR A 327 -4.64 -30.27 -1.54
CA THR A 327 -5.60 -31.37 -1.71
C THR A 327 -5.20 -32.54 -0.82
N PRO A 328 -6.16 -33.29 -0.24
CA PRO A 328 -5.88 -34.55 0.44
C PRO A 328 -5.24 -35.57 -0.51
N PRO A 329 -4.52 -36.57 0.02
CA PRO A 329 -3.99 -37.66 -0.78
C PRO A 329 -5.10 -38.32 -1.62
N ARG A 330 -4.85 -38.57 -2.92
CA ARG A 330 -5.79 -39.13 -3.92
C ARG A 330 -6.79 -38.15 -4.54
N GLY A 331 -6.76 -36.86 -4.18
CA GLY A 331 -7.50 -35.82 -4.89
C GLY A 331 -6.65 -35.03 -5.89
N GLU A 332 -5.39 -35.43 -6.12
CA GLU A 332 -4.42 -34.66 -6.89
C GLU A 332 -4.91 -34.29 -8.30
N VAL A 333 -4.50 -33.12 -8.79
CA VAL A 333 -4.76 -32.69 -10.17
C VAL A 333 -3.85 -33.50 -11.11
N PRO A 334 -4.39 -34.32 -12.02
CA PRO A 334 -3.58 -35.17 -12.89
C PRO A 334 -2.69 -34.39 -13.87
N VAL A 335 -1.74 -35.10 -14.49
CA VAL A 335 -1.01 -34.57 -15.66
C VAL A 335 -2.01 -34.34 -16.80
N ASN A 336 -1.82 -33.26 -17.55
CA ASN A 336 -2.72 -32.78 -18.61
C ASN A 336 -4.12 -32.34 -18.13
N ALA A 337 -4.34 -32.21 -16.82
CA ALA A 337 -5.52 -31.56 -16.28
C ALA A 337 -5.25 -30.08 -16.02
N VAL A 338 -6.32 -29.30 -15.94
CA VAL A 338 -6.27 -27.89 -15.56
C VAL A 338 -6.58 -27.76 -14.07
N ALA A 339 -5.71 -27.07 -13.34
CA ALA A 339 -5.99 -26.55 -12.01
C ALA A 339 -6.41 -25.08 -12.16
N HIS A 340 -7.53 -24.71 -11.59
CA HIS A 340 -8.05 -23.35 -11.66
C HIS A 340 -8.08 -22.74 -10.27
N ILE A 341 -7.20 -21.76 -10.02
CA ILE A 341 -7.04 -21.09 -8.73
C ILE A 341 -7.11 -19.59 -8.89
N GLY A 342 -7.61 -18.88 -7.88
CA GLY A 342 -7.70 -17.43 -7.93
C GLY A 342 -7.68 -16.78 -6.57
N LEU A 343 -7.34 -15.49 -6.55
CA LEU A 343 -7.33 -14.63 -5.38
C LEU A 343 -7.95 -13.28 -5.70
N GLU A 344 -8.75 -12.76 -4.78
CA GLU A 344 -9.12 -11.36 -4.71
C GLU A 344 -8.60 -10.76 -3.41
N LEU A 345 -7.69 -9.80 -3.55
CA LEU A 345 -7.08 -9.08 -2.44
C LEU A 345 -7.71 -7.71 -2.28
N ASP A 346 -7.60 -7.15 -1.08
CA ASP A 346 -8.23 -5.90 -0.68
C ASP A 346 -7.49 -4.64 -1.16
N VAL A 347 -6.51 -4.83 -2.04
CA VAL A 347 -5.73 -3.81 -2.74
C VAL A 347 -5.83 -3.99 -4.25
N TRP A 348 -5.77 -2.89 -5.00
CA TRP A 348 -5.88 -2.90 -6.47
C TRP A 348 -4.57 -3.25 -7.17
N HIS A 349 -3.45 -3.01 -6.50
CA HIS A 349 -2.12 -3.28 -7.00
C HIS A 349 -1.51 -4.38 -6.14
N TRP A 350 -1.18 -5.51 -6.75
CA TRP A 350 -0.47 -6.64 -6.13
C TRP A 350 0.00 -7.55 -7.27
N ALA A 351 1.04 -8.34 -7.04
CA ALA A 351 1.59 -9.26 -8.03
C ALA A 351 1.87 -10.64 -7.43
N ALA A 352 1.85 -11.68 -8.27
CA ALA A 352 2.36 -13.00 -7.91
C ALA A 352 3.90 -13.02 -8.02
N LEU A 353 4.59 -13.21 -6.89
CA LEU A 353 6.05 -13.18 -6.81
C LEU A 353 6.68 -14.57 -6.97
N GLU A 354 6.16 -15.56 -6.22
CA GLU A 354 6.72 -16.91 -6.16
C GLU A 354 5.69 -18.05 -6.37
N PRO A 355 5.01 -18.10 -7.53
CA PRO A 355 4.06 -19.16 -7.82
C PRO A 355 4.74 -20.52 -8.07
N LYS A 356 4.27 -21.56 -7.36
CA LYS A 356 4.79 -22.94 -7.46
C LYS A 356 3.66 -23.96 -7.50
N ALA A 357 3.81 -25.00 -8.33
CA ALA A 357 3.04 -26.25 -8.26
C ALA A 357 3.91 -27.31 -7.58
N ILE A 358 3.33 -28.05 -6.65
CA ILE A 358 4.05 -29.01 -5.81
C ILE A 358 3.43 -30.40 -6.01
N ALA A 359 4.27 -31.34 -6.41
CA ALA A 359 3.88 -32.74 -6.60
C ALA A 359 3.73 -33.49 -5.25
N PRO A 360 3.05 -34.65 -5.21
CA PRO A 360 2.95 -35.51 -4.03
C PRO A 360 4.25 -35.82 -3.30
N GLY A 361 5.36 -35.92 -4.04
CA GLY A 361 6.70 -36.17 -3.49
C GLY A 361 7.40 -34.93 -2.93
N GLY A 362 6.77 -33.75 -2.97
CA GLY A 362 7.33 -32.48 -2.51
C GLY A 362 8.11 -31.70 -3.56
N THR A 363 8.30 -32.24 -4.77
CA THR A 363 8.97 -31.52 -5.86
C THR A 363 8.18 -30.28 -6.27
N ALA A 364 8.78 -29.11 -6.11
CA ALA A 364 8.21 -27.82 -6.50
C ALA A 364 8.65 -27.42 -7.92
N THR A 365 7.70 -26.89 -8.68
CA THR A 365 7.89 -26.40 -10.06
C THR A 365 7.39 -24.97 -10.12
N ALA A 366 8.27 -24.03 -10.50
CA ALA A 366 7.88 -22.63 -10.69
C ALA A 366 6.95 -22.48 -11.90
N ILE A 367 5.95 -21.61 -11.80
CA ILE A 367 4.90 -21.42 -12.82
C ILE A 367 4.89 -19.96 -13.28
N ALA A 368 4.64 -19.69 -14.57
CA ALA A 368 4.49 -18.33 -15.08
C ALA A 368 3.09 -17.76 -14.78
N LEU A 369 2.72 -17.55 -13.50
CA LEU A 369 1.47 -16.85 -13.17
C LEU A 369 1.63 -15.35 -13.41
N VAL A 370 1.19 -14.88 -14.57
CA VAL A 370 1.23 -13.45 -14.92
C VAL A 370 0.24 -12.68 -14.06
N THR A 371 0.59 -11.43 -13.76
CA THR A 371 -0.31 -10.45 -13.12
C THR A 371 -0.60 -9.33 -14.10
N ALA A 372 -1.87 -8.95 -14.24
CA ALA A 372 -2.24 -7.72 -14.93
C ALA A 372 -2.60 -6.62 -13.92
N SER A 373 -2.13 -5.39 -14.16
CA SER A 373 -2.43 -4.21 -13.34
C SER A 373 -2.68 -3.00 -14.23
N SER A 374 -3.58 -2.10 -13.81
CA SER A 374 -3.71 -0.79 -14.44
C SER A 374 -2.39 -0.03 -14.39
N TRP A 375 -2.07 0.73 -15.44
CA TRP A 375 -0.88 1.56 -15.52
C TRP A 375 -1.23 2.98 -15.94
N TYR A 376 -0.60 3.95 -15.29
CA TYR A 376 -0.71 5.37 -15.60
C TYR A 376 0.66 6.02 -15.50
N HIS A 377 1.00 6.83 -16.50
CA HIS A 377 2.12 7.75 -16.43
C HIS A 377 1.58 9.12 -16.02
N THR A 378 2.02 9.63 -14.87
CA THR A 378 1.61 10.94 -14.36
C THR A 378 2.77 11.91 -14.25
N VAL A 379 2.44 13.20 -14.31
CA VAL A 379 3.34 14.29 -13.92
C VAL A 379 2.71 15.13 -12.83
N VAL A 380 3.53 15.52 -11.85
CA VAL A 380 3.15 16.47 -10.82
C VAL A 380 3.06 17.86 -11.45
N THR A 381 1.94 18.55 -11.24
CA THR A 381 1.63 19.84 -11.90
C THR A 381 1.53 21.02 -10.94
N GLY A 382 1.76 20.80 -9.64
CA GLY A 382 1.65 21.84 -8.62
C GLY A 382 2.40 21.51 -7.34
N SER A 383 2.23 22.36 -6.33
CA SER A 383 2.72 22.14 -4.97
C SER A 383 1.73 21.31 -4.15
N PRO A 384 2.17 20.70 -3.03
CA PRO A 384 1.27 20.11 -2.05
C PRO A 384 0.21 21.12 -1.58
N PHE A 385 -0.97 20.63 -1.20
CA PHE A 385 -2.01 21.48 -0.64
C PHE A 385 -1.69 21.80 0.84
N ALA A 386 -1.93 23.03 1.27
CA ALA A 386 -1.79 23.39 2.68
C ALA A 386 -2.86 22.69 3.52
N SER A 387 -2.49 22.30 4.76
CA SER A 387 -3.44 21.82 5.76
C SER A 387 -4.48 22.90 6.09
N ALA A 388 -5.73 22.46 6.25
CA ALA A 388 -6.84 23.37 6.45
C ALA A 388 -7.11 23.63 7.94
N PRO A 389 -7.44 24.88 8.34
CA PRO A 389 -7.96 25.13 9.66
C PRO A 389 -9.35 24.48 9.82
N THR A 390 -9.64 23.90 10.99
CA THR A 390 -10.96 23.34 11.32
C THR A 390 -11.99 24.46 11.53
N ARG A 391 -13.29 24.18 11.26
CA ARG A 391 -14.42 25.15 11.33
C ARG A 391 -14.59 25.78 12.72
N ASP A 392 -14.16 25.08 13.77
CA ASP A 392 -14.44 25.51 15.12
C ASP A 392 -13.41 26.57 15.52
N GLY A 393 -13.71 27.83 15.22
CA GLY A 393 -12.95 29.02 15.60
C GLY A 393 -12.79 29.25 17.12
N ALA A 394 -13.02 28.22 17.94
CA ALA A 394 -12.68 28.16 19.36
C ALA A 394 -11.45 27.26 19.64
N TRP A 395 -10.96 26.50 18.66
CA TRP A 395 -9.88 25.52 18.82
C TRP A 395 -8.76 25.65 17.76
N ALA A 396 -8.81 26.71 16.94
CA ALA A 396 -7.90 27.01 15.84
C ALA A 396 -6.43 27.27 16.25
N ASP A 397 -6.14 27.23 17.56
CA ASP A 397 -4.81 27.50 18.13
C ASP A 397 -3.97 26.23 18.32
N ARG A 398 -4.49 25.05 17.94
CA ARG A 398 -3.77 23.76 17.99
C ARG A 398 -3.75 23.14 16.61
N LEU A 399 -2.55 22.77 16.16
CA LEU A 399 -2.18 22.33 14.81
C LEU A 399 -3.27 21.46 14.13
N PRO A 400 -3.59 21.69 12.85
CA PRO A 400 -4.46 20.79 12.09
C PRO A 400 -3.72 19.46 11.83
N LEU A 401 -3.87 18.53 12.77
CA LEU A 401 -3.40 17.15 12.66
C LEU A 401 -4.37 16.37 11.75
N GLY A 402 -4.14 16.41 10.45
CA GLY A 402 -4.95 15.66 9.51
C GLY A 402 -4.28 15.45 8.18
N LEU A 403 -4.62 14.33 7.56
CA LEU A 403 -4.05 13.92 6.28
C LEU A 403 -4.66 14.71 5.12
N THR A 404 -3.80 15.25 4.27
CA THR A 404 -4.20 15.99 3.06
C THR A 404 -3.78 15.29 1.79
N SER A 405 -4.37 15.69 0.65
CA SER A 405 -3.93 15.23 -0.65
C SER A 405 -2.56 15.80 -0.97
N GLY A 406 -1.68 14.95 -1.49
CA GLY A 406 -0.43 15.37 -2.10
C GLY A 406 -0.62 16.28 -3.32
N PRO A 407 0.48 16.67 -3.97
CA PRO A 407 0.47 17.51 -5.16
C PRO A 407 -0.50 17.01 -6.24
N PRO A 408 -1.16 17.91 -7.00
CA PRO A 408 -2.02 17.51 -8.10
C PRO A 408 -1.21 16.86 -9.22
N GLU A 409 -1.71 15.73 -9.71
CA GLU A 409 -1.10 14.96 -10.79
C GLU A 409 -1.97 14.97 -12.06
N THR A 410 -1.32 15.04 -13.21
CA THR A 410 -1.95 14.91 -14.53
C THR A 410 -1.50 13.62 -15.20
N VAL A 411 -2.45 12.84 -15.73
CA VAL A 411 -2.18 11.62 -16.49
C VAL A 411 -1.76 11.99 -17.92
N LEU A 412 -0.54 11.60 -18.30
CA LEU A 412 0.00 11.75 -19.66
C LEU A 412 -0.27 10.53 -20.54
N ALA A 413 -0.18 9.33 -19.94
CA ALA A 413 -0.44 8.07 -20.62
C ALA A 413 -1.18 7.10 -19.70
N SER A 414 -1.92 6.17 -20.30
CA SER A 414 -2.63 5.13 -19.57
C SER A 414 -2.70 3.83 -20.34
N GLY A 415 -2.90 2.74 -19.59
CA GLY A 415 -3.01 1.41 -20.12
C GLY A 415 -2.95 0.38 -19.01
N PHE A 416 -2.24 -0.72 -19.26
CA PHE A 416 -2.00 -1.75 -18.25
C PHE A 416 -0.63 -2.40 -18.43
N VAL A 417 -0.16 -3.03 -17.36
CA VAL A 417 1.10 -3.74 -17.30
C VAL A 417 0.85 -5.23 -17.06
N LEU A 418 1.64 -6.07 -17.72
CA LEU A 418 1.73 -7.50 -17.49
C LEU A 418 3.05 -7.80 -16.80
N SER A 419 3.00 -8.28 -15.57
CA SER A 419 4.16 -8.58 -14.74
C SER A 419 4.38 -10.08 -14.64
N VAL A 420 5.62 -10.53 -14.87
CA VAL A 420 6.00 -11.94 -14.71
C VAL A 420 6.69 -12.17 -13.37
N PRO A 421 6.46 -13.31 -12.71
CA PRO A 421 7.06 -13.59 -11.40
C PRO A 421 8.59 -13.54 -11.42
N GLU A 422 9.18 -12.99 -10.36
CA GLU A 422 10.64 -12.92 -10.19
C GLU A 422 11.28 -14.29 -9.93
N SER A 423 10.52 -15.24 -9.38
CA SER A 423 11.03 -16.55 -9.01
C SER A 423 11.19 -17.52 -10.18
N LEU A 424 10.94 -17.09 -11.41
CA LEU A 424 11.01 -17.95 -12.58
C LEU A 424 12.47 -18.35 -12.88
N PRO A 425 12.74 -19.63 -13.20
CA PRO A 425 14.10 -20.11 -13.50
C PRO A 425 14.63 -19.64 -14.87
N GLY A 426 13.78 -19.02 -15.68
CA GLY A 426 14.10 -18.51 -17.00
C GLY A 426 12.95 -17.68 -17.56
N ASP A 427 13.06 -17.28 -18.82
CA ASP A 427 12.10 -16.36 -19.42
C ASP A 427 10.69 -16.94 -19.53
N ALA A 428 9.71 -16.09 -19.27
CA ALA A 428 8.31 -16.34 -19.58
C ALA A 428 8.02 -15.91 -21.02
N ARG A 429 7.18 -16.69 -21.71
CA ARG A 429 6.60 -16.28 -23.01
C ARG A 429 5.15 -15.92 -22.80
N LEU A 430 4.76 -14.74 -23.25
CA LEU A 430 3.39 -14.23 -23.22
C LEU A 430 2.78 -14.28 -24.62
N SER A 431 1.52 -14.67 -24.72
CA SER A 431 0.79 -14.82 -25.98
C SER A 431 -0.73 -14.64 -25.78
N ASP A 432 -1.47 -14.61 -26.88
CA ASP A 432 -2.94 -14.59 -26.88
C ASP A 432 -3.58 -13.48 -26.02
N LEU A 433 -2.94 -12.31 -25.98
CA LEU A 433 -3.46 -11.16 -25.24
C LEU A 433 -4.81 -10.71 -25.81
N ALA A 434 -5.82 -10.72 -24.95
CA ALA A 434 -7.18 -10.31 -25.25
C ALA A 434 -7.69 -9.34 -24.18
N VAL A 435 -8.40 -8.30 -24.61
CA VAL A 435 -8.95 -7.27 -23.73
C VAL A 435 -10.41 -7.03 -24.08
N ALA A 436 -11.28 -6.92 -23.09
CA ALA A 436 -12.68 -6.55 -23.29
C ALA A 436 -13.11 -5.52 -22.25
N ALA A 437 -13.85 -4.50 -22.66
CA ALA A 437 -14.53 -3.60 -21.73
C ALA A 437 -15.75 -4.30 -21.12
N VAL A 438 -15.87 -4.24 -19.80
CA VAL A 438 -16.99 -4.80 -19.03
C VAL A 438 -17.67 -3.65 -18.26
N PRO A 439 -18.76 -3.07 -18.80
CA PRO A 439 -19.40 -1.92 -18.20
C PRO A 439 -20.13 -2.35 -16.92
N ASP A 440 -19.59 -1.97 -15.77
CA ASP A 440 -20.18 -2.12 -14.42
C ASP A 440 -20.84 -3.49 -14.15
N ASP A 441 -20.39 -4.54 -14.84
CA ASP A 441 -20.84 -5.90 -14.61
C ASP A 441 -20.25 -6.32 -13.25
N ASP A 442 -21.08 -6.87 -12.36
CA ASP A 442 -20.73 -7.45 -11.06
C ASP A 442 -19.85 -8.72 -11.23
N LEU A 443 -18.86 -8.68 -12.12
CA LEU A 443 -17.91 -9.78 -12.30
C LEU A 443 -17.12 -9.93 -11.01
N THR A 444 -17.29 -11.09 -10.42
CA THR A 444 -16.56 -11.54 -9.24
C THR A 444 -15.35 -12.36 -9.66
N LEU A 445 -14.51 -12.74 -8.71
CA LEU A 445 -13.40 -13.66 -8.95
C LEU A 445 -13.82 -14.96 -9.68
N ALA A 446 -15.03 -15.47 -9.40
CA ALA A 446 -15.55 -16.68 -10.02
C ALA A 446 -15.84 -16.51 -11.53
N ASP A 447 -16.14 -15.29 -11.96
CA ASP A 447 -16.42 -14.96 -13.36
C ASP A 447 -15.15 -14.74 -14.17
N LEU A 448 -13.98 -14.65 -13.53
CA LEU A 448 -12.68 -14.52 -14.19
C LEU A 448 -12.21 -15.86 -14.74
N ASN A 449 -12.80 -16.29 -15.85
CA ASN A 449 -12.56 -17.62 -16.41
C ASN A 449 -12.71 -17.66 -17.94
N ARG A 450 -12.38 -18.82 -18.53
CA ARG A 450 -12.46 -19.05 -19.97
C ARG A 450 -13.88 -18.96 -20.54
N ALA A 451 -14.90 -19.37 -19.79
CA ALA A 451 -16.28 -19.31 -20.26
C ALA A 451 -16.73 -17.85 -20.44
N THR A 452 -16.37 -16.96 -19.52
CA THR A 452 -16.61 -15.52 -19.64
C THR A 452 -15.86 -14.92 -20.83
N LEU A 453 -14.59 -15.27 -21.02
CA LEU A 453 -13.83 -14.84 -22.21
C LEU A 453 -14.52 -15.26 -23.52
N GLN A 454 -15.03 -16.50 -23.58
CA GLN A 454 -15.75 -17.02 -24.74
C GLN A 454 -17.09 -16.30 -24.97
N ALA A 455 -17.83 -16.00 -23.90
CA ALA A 455 -19.07 -15.21 -23.98
C ALA A 455 -18.80 -13.80 -24.51
N LEU A 456 -17.80 -13.11 -23.97
CA LEU A 456 -17.38 -11.78 -24.43
C LEU A 456 -16.90 -11.81 -25.90
N ALA A 457 -16.24 -12.89 -26.33
CA ALA A 457 -15.84 -13.06 -27.72
C ALA A 457 -17.04 -13.29 -28.64
N ALA A 458 -18.03 -14.10 -28.22
CA ALA A 458 -19.27 -14.32 -28.97
C ALA A 458 -20.09 -13.03 -29.12
N GLU A 459 -20.03 -12.14 -28.12
CA GLU A 459 -20.61 -10.79 -28.15
C GLU A 459 -19.76 -9.78 -28.95
N GLN A 460 -18.63 -10.20 -29.53
CA GLN A 460 -17.69 -9.33 -30.27
C GLN A 460 -17.11 -8.18 -29.42
N ARG A 461 -17.02 -8.38 -28.10
CA ARG A 461 -16.47 -7.39 -27.15
C ARG A 461 -14.96 -7.56 -26.93
N VAL A 462 -14.44 -8.76 -27.19
CA VAL A 462 -13.00 -9.04 -27.12
C VAL A 462 -12.29 -8.33 -28.27
N ARG A 463 -11.29 -7.53 -27.92
CA ARG A 463 -10.36 -6.89 -28.84
C ARG A 463 -8.97 -7.49 -28.67
N SER A 464 -8.34 -7.78 -29.80
CA SER A 464 -6.92 -8.15 -29.84
C SER A 464 -6.04 -6.89 -29.79
N VAL A 465 -4.85 -7.03 -29.24
CA VAL A 465 -3.84 -5.96 -29.24
C VAL A 465 -2.94 -6.11 -30.46
N ALA A 466 -3.03 -5.16 -31.39
CA ALA A 466 -2.26 -5.21 -32.63
C ALA A 466 -0.75 -5.17 -32.32
N GLY A 467 0.03 -6.05 -32.95
CA GLY A 467 1.48 -6.10 -32.75
C GLY A 467 1.95 -6.69 -31.43
N PHE A 468 1.06 -7.24 -30.59
CA PHE A 468 1.48 -7.96 -29.38
C PHE A 468 2.26 -9.24 -29.74
N GLY A 469 1.67 -10.11 -30.56
CA GLY A 469 2.31 -11.37 -31.00
C GLY A 469 2.69 -12.27 -29.82
N THR A 470 3.91 -12.81 -29.84
CA THR A 470 4.51 -13.51 -28.70
C THR A 470 5.63 -12.66 -28.13
N ARG A 471 5.64 -12.47 -26.81
CA ARG A 471 6.64 -11.66 -26.10
C ARG A 471 7.40 -12.51 -25.10
N THR A 472 8.72 -12.37 -25.06
CA THR A 472 9.57 -13.05 -24.08
C THR A 472 10.00 -12.05 -23.02
N LEU A 473 9.83 -12.40 -21.75
CA LEU A 473 10.17 -11.55 -20.61
C LEU A 473 11.04 -12.31 -19.63
N ALA A 474 12.15 -11.69 -19.23
CA ALA A 474 12.96 -12.18 -18.13
C ALA A 474 12.16 -12.13 -16.81
N PRO A 475 12.53 -12.95 -15.80
CA PRO A 475 11.89 -12.93 -14.49
C PRO A 475 11.85 -11.53 -13.87
N GLY A 476 10.73 -11.18 -13.23
CA GLY A 476 10.54 -9.90 -12.54
C GLY A 476 10.41 -8.69 -13.48
N ARG A 477 10.18 -8.90 -14.78
CA ARG A 477 10.00 -7.82 -15.75
C ARG A 477 8.55 -7.57 -16.09
N ASP A 478 8.29 -6.31 -16.42
CA ASP A 478 6.99 -5.79 -16.82
C ASP A 478 6.90 -5.62 -18.35
N PHE A 479 5.71 -5.83 -18.91
CA PHE A 479 5.39 -5.48 -20.29
C PHE A 479 4.22 -4.49 -20.34
N TYR A 480 4.41 -3.36 -20.99
CA TYR A 480 3.44 -2.25 -20.99
C TYR A 480 2.55 -2.26 -22.24
N VAL A 481 1.24 -2.25 -22.04
CA VAL A 481 0.26 -2.05 -23.10
C VAL A 481 -0.27 -0.63 -23.00
N VAL A 482 0.16 0.23 -23.92
CA VAL A 482 -0.12 1.68 -23.89
C VAL A 482 -1.37 1.97 -24.71
N MET A 483 -2.50 2.20 -24.05
CA MET A 483 -3.79 2.47 -24.70
C MET A 483 -3.93 3.96 -25.07
N ARG A 484 -3.38 4.85 -24.26
CA ARG A 484 -3.28 6.30 -24.53
C ARG A 484 -1.88 6.79 -24.19
N GLY A 485 -1.34 7.68 -25.00
CA GLY A 485 0.02 8.20 -24.87
C GLY A 485 0.92 7.75 -26.01
N THR A 486 2.22 7.87 -25.80
CA THR A 486 3.27 7.58 -26.80
C THR A 486 4.32 6.64 -26.21
N ALA A 487 5.23 6.15 -27.07
CA ALA A 487 6.39 5.39 -26.59
C ALA A 487 7.21 6.21 -25.57
N GLY A 488 7.28 7.54 -25.74
CA GLY A 488 7.98 8.47 -24.85
C GLY A 488 7.45 8.51 -23.41
N ASP A 489 6.28 7.92 -23.15
CA ASP A 489 5.65 7.84 -21.84
C ASP A 489 5.97 6.54 -21.08
N VAL A 490 6.51 5.53 -21.77
CA VAL A 490 6.89 4.24 -21.18
C VAL A 490 8.21 4.37 -20.39
N PRO A 491 8.42 3.64 -19.28
CA PRO A 491 9.68 3.65 -18.56
C PRO A 491 10.92 3.46 -19.46
N PRO A 492 12.03 4.19 -19.23
CA PRO A 492 13.20 4.16 -20.10
C PRO A 492 13.81 2.77 -20.31
N ASP A 493 13.83 1.94 -19.27
CA ASP A 493 14.31 0.55 -19.31
C ASP A 493 13.40 -0.33 -20.17
N ALA A 494 12.08 -0.22 -20.00
CA ALA A 494 11.11 -0.96 -20.79
C ALA A 494 11.16 -0.54 -22.28
N ARG A 495 11.39 0.74 -22.58
CA ARG A 495 11.65 1.19 -23.95
C ARG A 495 12.92 0.60 -24.55
N ALA A 496 14.01 0.62 -23.79
CA ALA A 496 15.32 0.14 -24.27
C ALA A 496 15.28 -1.36 -24.61
N GLU A 497 14.43 -2.11 -23.93
CA GLU A 497 14.26 -3.56 -24.09
C GLU A 497 13.04 -3.95 -24.96
N ASP A 498 12.36 -3.01 -25.61
CA ASP A 498 11.13 -3.24 -26.41
C ASP A 498 10.02 -3.98 -25.63
N ARG A 499 9.93 -3.72 -24.31
CA ARG A 499 8.92 -4.30 -23.40
C ARG A 499 7.61 -3.51 -23.40
N PHE A 500 7.14 -3.08 -24.56
CA PHE A 500 5.86 -2.41 -24.68
C PHE A 500 5.19 -2.61 -26.04
N VAL A 501 3.91 -2.29 -26.10
CA VAL A 501 3.16 -2.15 -27.35
C VAL A 501 2.25 -0.93 -27.27
N LEU A 502 2.17 -0.17 -28.35
CA LEU A 502 1.18 0.89 -28.49
C LEU A 502 -0.12 0.26 -29.00
N ALA A 503 -1.21 0.45 -28.26
CA ALA A 503 -2.53 -0.08 -28.55
C ALA A 503 -3.57 1.05 -28.66
N PRO A 504 -3.38 2.05 -29.55
CA PRO A 504 -4.30 3.18 -29.69
C PRO A 504 -5.72 2.75 -30.10
N GLU A 505 -5.88 1.57 -30.70
CA GLU A 505 -7.17 0.95 -31.00
C GLU A 505 -8.00 0.61 -29.77
N LEU A 506 -7.42 0.66 -28.56
CA LEU A 506 -8.13 0.47 -27.30
C LEU A 506 -8.36 1.79 -26.54
N ALA A 507 -7.97 2.94 -27.09
CA ALA A 507 -8.01 4.23 -26.39
C ALA A 507 -9.42 4.63 -25.91
N ASP A 508 -10.47 4.19 -26.62
CA ASP A 508 -11.88 4.43 -26.30
C ASP A 508 -12.34 3.70 -25.03
N ILE A 509 -11.71 2.58 -24.67
CA ILE A 509 -12.07 1.77 -23.50
C ILE A 509 -11.08 1.89 -22.34
N ALA A 510 -10.06 2.75 -22.45
CA ALA A 510 -8.95 2.83 -21.48
C ALA A 510 -9.37 3.19 -20.03
N ASP A 511 -10.53 3.83 -19.84
CA ASP A 511 -11.06 4.17 -18.51
C ASP A 511 -12.19 3.24 -18.05
N ALA A 512 -12.63 2.31 -18.89
CA ALA A 512 -13.65 1.33 -18.52
C ALA A 512 -13.01 0.22 -17.65
N PRO A 513 -13.79 -0.50 -16.83
CA PRO A 513 -13.35 -1.76 -16.28
C PRO A 513 -12.99 -2.73 -17.41
N LEU A 514 -11.82 -3.38 -17.32
CA LEU A 514 -11.29 -4.24 -18.37
C LEU A 514 -11.14 -5.66 -17.87
N PHE A 515 -11.73 -6.59 -18.60
CA PHE A 515 -11.39 -8.01 -18.53
C PHE A 515 -10.16 -8.26 -19.40
N VAL A 516 -9.06 -8.68 -18.78
CA VAL A 516 -7.78 -8.95 -19.45
C VAL A 516 -7.49 -10.43 -19.38
N TYR A 517 -7.18 -11.02 -20.54
CA TYR A 517 -6.66 -12.38 -20.65
C TYR A 517 -5.28 -12.39 -21.30
N VAL A 518 -4.37 -13.19 -20.76
CA VAL A 518 -3.07 -13.50 -21.39
C VAL A 518 -2.68 -14.94 -21.13
N ALA A 519 -2.19 -15.61 -22.17
CA ALA A 519 -1.58 -16.93 -22.05
C ALA A 519 -0.08 -16.80 -21.76
N SER A 520 0.44 -17.67 -20.90
CA SER A 520 1.86 -17.68 -20.57
C SER A 520 2.41 -19.09 -20.36
N ASP A 521 3.68 -19.27 -20.69
CA ASP A 521 4.46 -20.48 -20.46
C ASP A 521 5.93 -20.14 -20.21
N THR A 522 6.76 -21.16 -20.02
CA THR A 522 8.22 -21.03 -19.96
C THR A 522 8.86 -21.80 -21.11
N ALA A 523 10.12 -21.50 -21.43
CA ALA A 523 10.85 -22.14 -22.54
C ALA A 523 10.88 -23.67 -22.47
N VAL A 524 10.86 -24.25 -21.27
CA VAL A 524 10.63 -25.68 -21.04
C VAL A 524 9.23 -25.83 -20.44
N PRO A 525 8.21 -26.21 -21.23
CA PRO A 525 6.82 -26.19 -20.77
C PRO A 525 6.58 -27.21 -19.67
N VAL A 526 6.68 -26.77 -18.42
CA VAL A 526 6.23 -27.50 -17.24
C VAL A 526 4.76 -27.22 -16.93
N GLY A 527 4.20 -26.20 -17.56
CA GLY A 527 2.77 -25.96 -17.68
C GLY A 527 2.48 -24.69 -18.47
N GLN A 528 1.21 -24.55 -18.84
CA GLN A 528 0.68 -23.38 -19.55
C GLN A 528 -0.36 -22.71 -18.66
N VAL A 529 -0.36 -21.38 -18.60
CA VAL A 529 -1.25 -20.60 -17.74
C VAL A 529 -2.09 -19.67 -18.58
N GLY A 530 -3.41 -19.73 -18.42
CA GLY A 530 -4.30 -18.65 -18.81
C GLY A 530 -4.56 -17.75 -17.61
N THR A 531 -4.19 -16.47 -17.69
CA THR A 531 -4.46 -15.48 -16.64
C THR A 531 -5.70 -14.68 -16.99
N PHE A 532 -6.62 -14.51 -16.05
CA PHE A 532 -7.81 -13.67 -16.15
C PHE A 532 -7.79 -12.63 -15.03
N ALA A 533 -7.89 -11.36 -15.39
CA ALA A 533 -7.89 -10.28 -14.42
C ALA A 533 -8.97 -9.25 -14.76
N LEU A 534 -9.56 -8.66 -13.72
CA LEU A 534 -10.40 -7.50 -13.84
C LEU A 534 -9.63 -6.28 -13.31
N ILE A 535 -9.36 -5.32 -14.20
CA ILE A 535 -8.63 -4.09 -13.87
C ILE A 535 -9.50 -2.86 -14.15
N ASN A 536 -9.07 -1.69 -13.68
CA ASN A 536 -9.81 -0.42 -13.83
C ASN A 536 -11.24 -0.44 -13.22
N THR A 537 -11.51 -1.30 -12.24
CA THR A 537 -12.74 -1.27 -11.47
C THR A 537 -12.87 0.05 -10.71
N ALA A 538 -14.10 0.47 -10.41
CA ALA A 538 -14.32 1.64 -9.57
C ALA A 538 -14.00 1.32 -8.09
N PRO A 539 -13.50 2.29 -7.31
CA PRO A 539 -13.36 2.11 -5.87
C PRO A 539 -14.71 1.94 -5.19
N LEU A 540 -14.75 1.01 -4.23
CA LEU A 540 -15.76 1.01 -3.21
C LEU A 540 -15.47 2.20 -2.29
N ALA A 541 -16.29 3.24 -2.38
CA ALA A 541 -16.00 4.52 -1.75
C ALA A 541 -17.12 5.03 -0.85
N GLY A 542 -16.75 5.89 0.09
CA GLY A 542 -17.71 6.67 0.87
C GLY A 542 -18.52 7.63 -0.01
N ARG A 543 -19.71 7.99 0.46
CA ARG A 543 -20.61 8.96 -0.18
C ARG A 543 -20.74 10.24 0.64
N ALA A 544 -21.10 11.33 -0.03
CA ALA A 544 -21.43 12.58 0.65
C ALA A 544 -22.65 12.39 1.57
N VAL A 545 -22.57 12.92 2.79
CA VAL A 545 -23.68 12.88 3.76
C VAL A 545 -23.82 14.26 4.39
N ARG A 546 -25.06 14.75 4.50
CA ARG A 546 -25.35 15.94 5.31
C ARG A 546 -25.25 15.57 6.78
N GLU A 547 -24.48 16.34 7.54
CA GLU A 547 -24.31 16.13 8.97
C GLU A 547 -25.67 16.01 9.67
N ILE A 548 -25.94 14.84 10.25
CA ILE A 548 -27.04 14.68 11.19
C ILE A 548 -26.49 15.17 12.52
N ALA A 549 -26.95 16.34 12.97
CA ALA A 549 -26.56 16.88 14.28
C ALA A 549 -26.86 15.83 15.36
N LEU A 550 -25.83 15.17 15.86
CA LEU A 550 -25.95 14.37 17.07
C LEU A 550 -25.92 15.34 18.25
N PRO A 551 -26.83 15.23 19.22
CA PRO A 551 -26.67 15.94 20.48
C PRO A 551 -25.37 15.43 21.11
N TYR A 552 -24.36 16.30 21.15
CA TYR A 552 -23.15 16.09 21.91
C TYR A 552 -23.56 16.03 23.38
N VAL A 553 -23.64 14.83 23.93
CA VAL A 553 -23.72 14.65 25.37
C VAL A 553 -22.29 14.75 25.85
N GLU A 554 -21.91 15.91 26.39
CA GLU A 554 -20.69 16.05 27.18
C GLU A 554 -20.65 14.90 28.17
N LYS A 555 -19.65 14.02 28.03
CA LYS A 555 -19.25 13.18 29.13
C LYS A 555 -18.76 14.16 30.19
N PRO A 556 -19.39 14.27 31.37
CA PRO A 556 -18.86 15.14 32.41
C PRO A 556 -17.42 14.73 32.64
N ALA A 557 -16.50 15.70 32.58
CA ALA A 557 -15.12 15.47 32.95
C ALA A 557 -15.09 14.83 34.36
N PRO A 558 -14.20 13.85 34.61
CA PRO A 558 -14.04 13.29 35.94
C PRO A 558 -13.69 14.35 36.99
#